data_AF-A0A662TV57-F1
#
_entry.id   AF-A0A662TV57-F1
#
_cell.length_a   1.000
_cell.length_b   1.000
_cell.length_c   1.000
_cell.angle_alpha   90.00
_cell.angle_beta   90.00
_cell.angle_gamma   90.00
#
_symmetry.space_group_name_H-M   'P 1'
#
loop_
_entity.id
_entity.type
_entity.pdbx_description
1 polymer ?
#
loop_
_entity_poly.entity_id
_entity_poly.type
_entity_poly.pdbx_seq_one_letter_code
_entity_poly.pdbx_strand_id
1 'polypeptide(L)'
;MVRRLMESHVAVLVEGRAVEFSEMRQKSWKDWFSELAFCILTANSSAELGIKIQEELGPKGFLELPLQELSKRLRQLGHRFPNARAKYIVDARVHAEKLKEIVEGQHPYYAREWLARNIKGLGYKEASHFLRNTGHFGLAIIDRHIMRLLYKYGVIPLLPSSPSRKRYLEIEEHIMLLSNYTSLEPGILDLYLWYLSTGKVLK
;
A
#
# COMPACT_ATOMS: atom_id res chain seq x y z
N MET A 1 23.85 1.54 1.52
CA MET A 1 23.13 0.63 2.45
C MET A 1 22.20 -0.31 1.70
N VAL A 2 21.29 0.18 0.86
CA VAL A 2 20.40 -0.68 0.04
C VAL A 2 21.18 -1.73 -0.76
N ARG A 3 22.25 -1.36 -1.48
CA ARG A 3 23.10 -2.32 -2.22
C ARG A 3 23.64 -3.47 -1.34
N ARG A 4 24.00 -3.20 -0.09
CA ARG A 4 24.43 -4.26 0.85
C ARG A 4 23.29 -5.19 1.25
N LEU A 5 22.05 -4.67 1.34
CA LEU A 5 20.88 -5.50 1.60
C LEU A 5 20.52 -6.38 0.40
N MET A 6 20.70 -5.87 -0.82
CA MET A 6 20.53 -6.62 -2.06
C MET A 6 21.50 -7.81 -2.17
N GLU A 7 22.62 -7.78 -1.45
CA GLU A 7 23.61 -8.86 -1.37
C GLU A 7 23.43 -9.75 -0.12
N SER A 8 22.27 -9.69 0.53
CA SER A 8 22.00 -10.38 1.80
C SER A 8 20.73 -11.22 1.75
N HIS A 9 20.42 -11.94 2.83
CA HIS A 9 19.17 -12.70 2.97
C HIS A 9 17.90 -11.84 2.79
N VAL A 10 18.01 -10.52 2.96
CA VAL A 10 16.89 -9.58 2.74
C VAL A 10 16.46 -9.58 1.27
N ALA A 11 17.38 -9.78 0.33
CA ALA A 11 17.06 -9.83 -1.10
C ALA A 11 16.09 -10.97 -1.41
N VAL A 12 16.33 -12.15 -0.84
CA VAL A 12 15.45 -13.33 -0.97
C VAL A 12 14.04 -13.03 -0.43
N LEU A 13 13.95 -12.33 0.72
CA LEU A 13 12.65 -11.94 1.30
C LEU A 13 11.91 -10.95 0.40
N VAL A 14 12.63 -9.98 -0.17
CA VAL A 14 12.08 -8.97 -1.08
C VAL A 14 11.62 -9.60 -2.40
N GLU A 15 12.42 -10.48 -2.98
CA GLU A 15 12.08 -11.22 -4.21
C GLU A 15 10.85 -12.08 -4.01
N GLY A 16 10.77 -12.86 -2.92
CA GLY A 16 9.59 -13.65 -2.61
C GLY A 16 8.33 -12.78 -2.51
N ARG A 17 8.43 -11.62 -1.85
CA ARG A 17 7.31 -10.68 -1.76
C ARG A 17 6.94 -10.05 -3.10
N ALA A 18 7.92 -9.73 -3.94
CA ALA A 18 7.70 -9.18 -5.28
C ALA A 18 6.98 -10.19 -6.19
N VAL A 19 7.32 -11.47 -6.07
CA VAL A 19 6.61 -12.56 -6.77
C VAL A 19 5.15 -12.63 -6.32
N GLU A 20 4.88 -12.63 -5.01
CA GLU A 20 3.50 -12.63 -4.49
C GLU A 20 2.66 -11.46 -5.04
N PHE A 21 3.23 -10.25 -5.10
CA PHE A 21 2.56 -9.09 -5.69
C PHE A 21 2.34 -9.23 -7.19
N SER A 22 3.29 -9.85 -7.90
CA SER A 22 3.16 -10.08 -9.34
C SER A 22 2.05 -11.10 -9.64
N GLU A 23 1.96 -12.15 -8.81
CA GLU A 23 0.90 -13.16 -8.90
C GLU A 23 -0.49 -12.59 -8.64
N MET A 24 -0.61 -11.50 -7.86
CA MET A 24 -1.90 -10.81 -7.65
C MET A 24 -2.54 -10.37 -8.96
N ARG A 25 -1.76 -10.09 -10.02
CA ARG A 25 -2.31 -9.74 -11.34
C ARG A 25 -3.17 -10.84 -11.95
N GLN A 26 -2.89 -12.10 -11.62
CA GLN A 26 -3.66 -13.25 -12.11
C GLN A 26 -4.86 -13.60 -11.22
N LYS A 27 -4.98 -12.96 -10.05
CA LYS A 27 -6.09 -13.19 -9.12
C LYS A 27 -7.38 -12.50 -9.58
N SER A 28 -8.48 -12.88 -8.93
CA SER A 28 -9.81 -12.37 -9.26
C SER A 28 -9.99 -10.91 -8.82
N TRP A 29 -11.00 -10.23 -9.35
CA TRP A 29 -11.38 -8.89 -8.88
C TRP A 29 -11.76 -8.89 -7.39
N LYS A 30 -12.22 -10.02 -6.85
CA LYS A 30 -12.53 -10.17 -5.42
C LYS A 30 -11.27 -10.13 -4.57
N ASP A 31 -10.19 -10.77 -5.02
CA ASP A 31 -8.89 -10.73 -4.34
C ASP A 31 -8.29 -9.32 -4.39
N TRP A 32 -8.43 -8.63 -5.51
CA TRP A 32 -8.06 -7.21 -5.63
C TRP A 32 -8.86 -6.33 -4.67
N PHE A 33 -10.17 -6.56 -4.54
CA PHE A 33 -10.97 -5.83 -3.56
C PHE A 33 -10.54 -6.13 -2.12
N SER A 34 -10.17 -7.37 -1.81
CA SER A 34 -9.57 -7.73 -0.52
C SER A 34 -8.28 -6.95 -0.24
N GLU A 35 -7.44 -6.76 -1.26
CA GLU A 35 -6.21 -5.95 -1.15
C GLU A 35 -6.49 -4.45 -1.00
N LEU A 36 -7.53 -3.94 -1.66
CA LEU A 36 -8.02 -2.58 -1.46
C LEU A 36 -8.48 -2.38 -0.01
N ALA A 37 -9.25 -3.33 0.53
CA ALA A 37 -9.70 -3.30 1.91
C ALA A 37 -8.52 -3.34 2.90
N PHE A 38 -7.50 -4.14 2.62
CA PHE A 38 -6.24 -4.13 3.38
C PHE A 38 -5.62 -2.72 3.40
N CYS A 39 -5.48 -2.05 2.26
CA CYS A 39 -4.91 -0.70 2.19
C CYS A 39 -5.75 0.35 2.93
N ILE A 40 -7.09 0.22 2.90
CA ILE A 40 -8.00 1.07 3.70
C ILE A 40 -7.72 0.89 5.21
N LEU A 41 -7.46 -0.34 5.65
CA LEU A 41 -7.23 -0.69 7.06
C LEU A 41 -5.84 -0.26 7.54
N THR A 42 -4.81 -0.32 6.70
CA THR A 42 -3.43 0.06 7.08
C THR A 42 -3.22 1.57 7.13
N ALA A 43 -4.15 2.38 6.63
CA ALA A 43 -4.15 3.82 6.85
C ALA A 43 -4.19 4.15 8.35
N ASN A 44 -3.08 4.70 8.87
CA ASN A 44 -2.87 4.98 10.30
C ASN A 44 -2.98 3.72 11.21
N SER A 45 -2.62 2.56 10.68
CA SER A 45 -2.55 1.29 11.40
C SER A 45 -1.29 0.52 11.00
N SER A 46 -0.94 -0.53 11.75
CA SER A 46 0.18 -1.42 11.42
C SER A 46 -0.20 -2.38 10.28
N ALA A 47 0.76 -2.74 9.43
CA ALA A 47 0.58 -3.76 8.41
C ALA A 47 0.17 -5.11 9.03
N GLU A 48 0.73 -5.47 10.19
CA GLU A 48 0.41 -6.73 10.88
C GLU A 48 -1.08 -6.85 11.25
N LEU A 49 -1.68 -5.76 11.74
CA LEU A 49 -3.12 -5.73 12.01
C LEU A 49 -3.95 -5.86 10.73
N GLY A 50 -3.51 -5.21 9.64
CA GLY A 50 -4.15 -5.33 8.34
C GLY A 50 -4.14 -6.77 7.83
N ILE A 51 -2.99 -7.44 7.91
CA ILE A 51 -2.80 -8.85 7.51
C ILE A 51 -3.74 -9.74 8.32
N LYS A 52 -3.72 -9.63 9.66
CA LYS A 52 -4.59 -10.40 10.54
C LYS A 52 -6.08 -10.26 10.17
N ILE A 53 -6.53 -9.03 9.90
CA ILE A 53 -7.93 -8.79 9.54
C ILE A 53 -8.24 -9.35 8.14
N GLN A 54 -7.31 -9.21 7.20
CA GLN A 54 -7.47 -9.72 5.84
C GLN A 54 -7.55 -11.25 5.82
N GLU A 55 -6.74 -11.94 6.61
CA GLU A 55 -6.77 -13.40 6.78
C GLU A 55 -8.09 -13.88 7.40
N GLU A 56 -8.59 -13.17 8.43
CA GLU A 56 -9.82 -13.55 9.13
C GLU A 56 -11.08 -13.34 8.28
N LEU A 57 -11.15 -12.23 7.53
CA LEU A 57 -12.36 -11.85 6.78
C LEU A 57 -12.33 -12.37 5.34
N GLY A 58 -11.17 -12.33 4.70
CA GLY A 58 -11.00 -12.62 3.29
C GLY A 58 -11.86 -11.75 2.36
N PRO A 59 -11.84 -12.04 1.05
CA PRO A 59 -12.68 -11.35 0.07
C PRO A 59 -14.17 -11.40 0.42
N LYS A 60 -14.65 -12.57 0.88
CA LYS A 60 -16.05 -12.79 1.24
C LYS A 60 -16.51 -11.86 2.37
N GLY A 61 -15.74 -11.76 3.45
CA GLY A 61 -16.08 -10.90 4.57
C GLY A 61 -16.11 -9.42 4.17
N PHE A 62 -15.16 -8.96 3.37
CA PHE A 62 -15.13 -7.57 2.90
C PHE A 62 -16.23 -7.23 1.90
N LEU A 63 -16.69 -8.18 1.09
CA LEU A 63 -17.72 -7.96 0.07
C LEU A 63 -19.15 -8.13 0.61
N GLU A 64 -19.37 -9.06 1.53
CA GLU A 64 -20.73 -9.50 1.87
C GLU A 64 -21.20 -9.02 3.24
N LEU A 65 -20.31 -8.83 4.22
CA LEU A 65 -20.75 -8.45 5.58
C LEU A 65 -21.49 -7.10 5.56
N PRO A 66 -22.68 -6.99 6.20
CA PRO A 66 -23.34 -5.71 6.37
C PRO A 66 -22.45 -4.72 7.15
N LEU A 67 -22.64 -3.41 6.95
CA LEU A 67 -21.82 -2.36 7.56
C LEU A 67 -21.65 -2.52 9.08
N GLN A 68 -22.74 -2.82 9.79
CA GLN A 68 -22.72 -2.98 11.25
C GLN A 68 -21.89 -4.19 11.68
N GLU A 69 -22.04 -5.32 11.01
CA GLU A 69 -21.27 -6.54 11.30
C GLU A 69 -19.80 -6.39 10.92
N LEU A 70 -19.49 -5.77 9.77
CA LEU A 70 -18.11 -5.48 9.40
C LEU A 70 -17.45 -4.59 10.46
N SER A 71 -18.10 -3.51 10.90
CA SER A 71 -17.58 -2.65 11.95
C SER A 71 -17.34 -3.42 13.27
N LYS A 72 -18.29 -4.27 13.66
CA LYS A 72 -18.17 -5.12 14.86
C LYS A 72 -16.97 -6.05 14.76
N ARG A 73 -16.78 -6.74 13.63
CA ARG A 73 -15.63 -7.62 13.38
C ARG A 73 -14.32 -6.84 13.41
N LEU A 74 -14.24 -5.68 12.75
CA LEU A 74 -13.05 -4.82 12.80
C LEU A 74 -12.70 -4.40 14.24
N ARG A 75 -13.71 -4.07 15.05
CA ARG A 75 -13.52 -3.73 16.47
C ARG A 75 -12.99 -4.93 17.27
N GLN A 76 -13.61 -6.09 17.11
CA GLN A 76 -13.21 -7.34 17.78
C GLN A 76 -11.77 -7.75 17.43
N LEU A 77 -11.34 -7.49 16.20
CA LEU A 77 -9.98 -7.78 15.74
C LEU A 77 -8.94 -6.73 16.18
N GLY A 78 -9.38 -5.63 16.79
CA GLY A 78 -8.51 -4.62 17.42
C GLY A 78 -8.31 -3.33 16.61
N HIS A 79 -9.09 -3.10 15.55
CA HIS A 79 -8.96 -1.89 14.75
C HIS A 79 -9.50 -0.67 15.52
N ARG A 80 -8.67 0.39 15.65
CA ARG A 80 -8.99 1.62 16.42
C ARG A 80 -10.10 2.48 15.81
N PHE A 81 -10.29 2.40 14.49
CA PHE A 81 -11.30 3.16 13.74
C PHE A 81 -12.32 2.26 13.01
N PRO A 82 -13.00 1.35 13.72
CA PRO A 82 -13.77 0.28 13.08
C PRO A 82 -14.95 0.81 12.25
N ASN A 83 -15.66 1.82 12.77
CA ASN A 83 -16.82 2.40 12.09
C ASN A 83 -16.43 3.08 10.77
N ALA A 84 -15.38 3.92 10.79
CA ALA A 84 -14.93 4.65 9.61
C ALA A 84 -14.38 3.69 8.54
N ARG A 85 -13.55 2.72 8.93
CA ARG A 85 -12.99 1.75 7.97
C ARG A 85 -14.04 0.83 7.37
N ALA A 86 -14.98 0.34 8.19
CA ALA A 86 -16.09 -0.45 7.67
C ALA A 86 -16.93 0.36 6.67
N LYS A 87 -17.20 1.64 6.97
CA LYS A 87 -17.91 2.52 6.03
C LYS A 87 -17.15 2.69 4.72
N TYR A 88 -15.85 2.96 4.75
CA TYR A 88 -15.05 3.11 3.55
C TYR A 88 -15.01 1.84 2.70
N ILE A 89 -14.85 0.67 3.33
CA ILE A 89 -14.89 -0.62 2.63
C ILE A 89 -16.25 -0.85 1.98
N VAL A 90 -17.36 -0.64 2.70
CA VAL A 90 -18.72 -0.82 2.16
C VAL A 90 -19.00 0.17 1.03
N ASP A 91 -18.67 1.45 1.22
CA ASP A 91 -18.82 2.49 0.18
C ASP A 91 -18.02 2.10 -1.09
N ALA A 92 -16.84 1.50 -0.96
CA ALA A 92 -15.99 1.10 -2.09
C ALA A 92 -16.53 -0.10 -2.90
N ARG A 93 -17.50 -0.88 -2.37
CA ARG A 93 -18.05 -2.06 -3.06
C ARG A 93 -18.66 -1.74 -4.42
N VAL A 94 -19.16 -0.52 -4.61
CA VAL A 94 -19.70 -0.05 -5.90
C VAL A 94 -18.69 -0.15 -7.05
N HIS A 95 -17.39 -0.14 -6.73
CA HIS A 95 -16.32 -0.26 -7.71
C HIS A 95 -15.73 -1.68 -7.79
N ALA A 96 -16.12 -2.61 -6.93
CA ALA A 96 -15.37 -3.85 -6.70
C ALA A 96 -15.18 -4.70 -7.96
N GLU A 97 -16.25 -4.93 -8.73
CA GLU A 97 -16.20 -5.75 -9.95
C GLU A 97 -15.33 -5.13 -11.05
N LYS A 98 -15.36 -3.80 -11.17
CA LYS A 98 -14.63 -3.05 -12.20
C LYS A 98 -13.25 -2.59 -11.74
N LEU A 99 -12.90 -2.76 -10.46
CA LEU A 99 -11.67 -2.22 -9.86
C LEU A 99 -10.43 -2.65 -10.64
N LYS A 100 -10.36 -3.94 -10.97
CA LYS A 100 -9.24 -4.52 -11.72
C LYS A 100 -9.12 -3.90 -13.12
N GLU A 101 -10.24 -3.87 -13.86
CA GLU A 101 -10.31 -3.26 -15.20
C GLU A 101 -9.92 -1.78 -15.19
N ILE A 102 -10.42 -1.00 -14.23
CA ILE A 102 -10.13 0.43 -14.09
C ILE A 102 -8.63 0.66 -13.86
N VAL A 103 -8.00 -0.16 -13.04
CA VAL A 103 -6.57 -0.01 -12.72
C VAL A 103 -5.70 -0.48 -13.88
N GLU A 104 -5.99 -1.64 -14.48
CA GLU A 104 -5.19 -2.20 -15.57
C GLU A 104 -5.40 -1.47 -16.91
N GLY A 105 -6.55 -0.81 -17.09
CA GLY A 105 -6.89 -0.07 -18.30
C GLY A 105 -6.15 1.26 -18.48
N GLN A 106 -5.26 1.63 -17.56
CA GLN A 106 -4.54 2.90 -17.61
C GLN A 106 -3.13 2.81 -17.02
N HIS A 107 -2.30 3.81 -17.30
CA HIS A 107 -0.97 3.92 -16.71
C HIS A 107 -1.07 4.04 -15.17
N PRO A 108 -0.17 3.42 -14.38
CA PRO A 108 -0.24 3.40 -12.92
C PRO A 108 -0.42 4.79 -12.27
N TYR A 109 0.21 5.82 -12.84
CA TYR A 109 0.02 7.21 -12.40
C TYR A 109 -1.46 7.63 -12.41
N TYR A 110 -2.18 7.37 -13.50
CA TYR A 110 -3.61 7.73 -13.62
C TYR A 110 -4.48 6.80 -12.76
N ALA A 111 -4.10 5.53 -12.62
CA ALA A 111 -4.77 4.62 -11.69
C ALA A 111 -4.70 5.13 -10.25
N ARG A 112 -3.53 5.64 -9.82
CA ARG A 112 -3.36 6.24 -8.50
C ARG A 112 -4.25 7.47 -8.30
N GLU A 113 -4.27 8.37 -9.28
CA GLU A 113 -5.12 9.57 -9.24
C GLU A 113 -6.61 9.18 -9.12
N TRP A 114 -7.04 8.18 -9.89
CA TRP A 114 -8.40 7.68 -9.84
C TRP A 114 -8.73 7.08 -8.46
N LEU A 115 -7.85 6.23 -7.92
CA LEU A 115 -8.04 5.58 -6.61
C LEU A 115 -8.14 6.61 -5.48
N ALA A 116 -7.20 7.55 -5.42
CA ALA A 116 -7.15 8.59 -4.38
C ALA A 116 -8.35 9.55 -4.44
N ARG A 117 -8.95 9.73 -5.62
CA ARG A 117 -10.12 10.59 -5.81
C ARG A 117 -11.44 9.88 -5.52
N ASN A 118 -11.58 8.62 -5.93
CA ASN A 118 -12.88 7.93 -5.96
C ASN A 118 -13.08 6.99 -4.77
N ILE A 119 -12.01 6.47 -4.15
CA ILE A 119 -12.10 5.55 -3.03
C ILE A 119 -11.87 6.31 -1.71
N LYS A 120 -12.94 6.46 -0.92
CA LYS A 120 -12.82 7.07 0.41
C LYS A 120 -11.87 6.27 1.28
N GLY A 121 -11.00 6.98 2.00
CA GLY A 121 -10.00 6.37 2.86
C GLY A 121 -8.68 6.03 2.17
N LEU A 122 -8.55 6.24 0.85
CA LEU A 122 -7.28 6.18 0.13
C LEU A 122 -6.76 7.59 -0.16
N GLY A 123 -5.56 7.90 0.32
CA GLY A 123 -4.74 8.99 -0.21
C GLY A 123 -3.72 8.48 -1.22
N TYR A 124 -2.74 9.32 -1.58
CA TYR A 124 -1.66 8.93 -2.50
C TYR A 124 -0.85 7.75 -2.00
N LYS A 125 -0.58 7.72 -0.71
CA LYS A 125 0.20 6.64 -0.07
C LYS A 125 -0.56 5.33 -0.16
N GLU A 126 -1.83 5.28 0.27
CA GLU A 126 -2.64 4.07 0.20
C GLU A 126 -2.94 3.63 -1.24
N ALA A 127 -3.14 4.56 -2.17
CA ALA A 127 -3.34 4.23 -3.57
C ALA A 127 -2.06 3.66 -4.22
N SER A 128 -0.88 4.23 -3.94
CA SER A 128 0.41 3.68 -4.40
C SER A 128 0.68 2.32 -3.77
N HIS A 129 0.32 2.15 -2.49
CA HIS A 129 0.43 0.90 -1.74
C HIS A 129 -0.42 -0.21 -2.38
N PHE A 130 -1.68 0.08 -2.68
CA PHE A 130 -2.57 -0.83 -3.38
C PHE A 130 -2.02 -1.24 -4.76
N LEU A 131 -1.52 -0.27 -5.54
CA LEU A 131 -0.95 -0.54 -6.86
C LEU A 131 0.28 -1.44 -6.77
N ARG A 132 1.19 -1.19 -5.80
CA ARG A 132 2.35 -2.05 -5.55
C ARG A 132 1.92 -3.47 -5.19
N ASN A 133 0.97 -3.62 -4.28
CA ASN A 133 0.52 -4.94 -3.83
C ASN A 133 -0.26 -5.71 -4.90
N THR A 134 -0.72 -5.03 -5.95
CA THR A 134 -1.34 -5.64 -7.14
C THR A 134 -0.37 -5.77 -8.32
N GLY A 135 0.93 -5.62 -8.09
CA GLY A 135 1.98 -5.89 -9.07
C GLY A 135 2.40 -4.70 -9.94
N HIS A 136 2.06 -3.47 -9.56
CA HIS A 136 2.48 -2.25 -10.25
C HIS A 136 3.55 -1.53 -9.44
N PHE A 137 4.82 -1.71 -9.81
CA PHE A 137 5.96 -1.26 -9.00
C PHE A 137 6.48 0.15 -9.37
N GLY A 138 5.92 0.80 -10.39
CA GLY A 138 6.42 2.09 -10.89
C GLY A 138 6.14 3.33 -10.04
N LEU A 139 5.60 3.19 -8.82
CA LEU A 139 5.22 4.32 -7.96
C LEU A 139 5.78 4.18 -6.55
N ALA A 140 6.11 5.29 -5.91
CA ALA A 140 6.64 5.29 -4.55
C ALA A 140 5.52 5.29 -3.50
N ILE A 141 5.77 4.56 -2.40
CA ILE A 141 4.90 4.54 -1.22
C ILE A 141 5.55 5.41 -0.14
N ILE A 142 4.99 6.59 0.11
CA ILE A 142 5.62 7.59 0.99
C ILE A 142 4.84 7.65 2.30
N ASP A 143 5.18 6.76 3.22
CA ASP A 143 4.65 6.77 4.58
C ASP A 143 5.55 7.56 5.55
N ARG A 144 5.15 7.62 6.83
CA ARG A 144 5.93 8.29 7.89
C ARG A 144 7.32 7.67 8.12
N HIS A 145 7.48 6.37 7.90
CA HIS A 145 8.74 5.65 8.09
C HIS A 145 9.71 6.00 6.96
N ILE A 146 9.23 5.99 5.72
CA ILE A 146 9.98 6.41 4.54
C ILE A 146 10.38 7.88 4.65
N MET A 147 9.45 8.80 4.98
CA MET A 147 9.79 10.21 5.14
C MET A 147 10.84 10.44 6.25
N ARG A 148 10.72 9.75 7.38
CA ARG A 148 11.73 9.82 8.47
C ARG A 148 13.09 9.28 8.01
N LEU A 149 13.10 8.20 7.22
CA LEU A 149 14.31 7.62 6.68
C LEU A 149 15.00 8.58 5.71
N LEU A 150 14.25 9.15 4.77
CA LEU A 150 14.75 10.12 3.80
C LEU A 150 15.30 11.37 4.50
N TYR A 151 14.60 11.87 5.53
CA TYR A 151 15.08 12.99 6.34
C TYR A 151 16.38 12.64 7.10
N LYS A 152 16.42 11.46 7.74
CA LYS A 152 17.61 10.97 8.47
C LYS A 152 18.86 10.92 7.60
N TYR A 153 18.72 10.57 6.33
CA TYR A 153 19.84 10.50 5.37
C TYR A 153 20.03 11.77 4.54
N GLY A 154 19.33 12.87 4.88
CA GLY A 154 19.49 14.16 4.21
C GLY A 154 18.97 14.19 2.77
N VAL A 155 18.14 13.22 2.36
CA VAL A 155 17.52 13.20 1.02
C VAL A 155 16.46 14.29 0.89
N ILE A 156 15.74 14.58 1.97
CA ILE A 156 14.79 15.68 2.05
C ILE A 156 15.18 16.65 3.17
N PRO A 157 15.01 17.97 2.99
CA PRO A 157 15.48 18.97 3.94
C PRO A 157 14.56 19.14 5.17
N LEU A 158 13.29 18.72 5.05
CA LEU A 158 12.27 18.89 6.09
C LEU A 158 11.36 17.66 6.13
N LEU A 159 11.02 17.24 7.34
CA LEU A 159 10.04 16.18 7.60
C LEU A 159 8.62 16.76 7.70
N PRO A 160 7.75 16.60 6.69
CA PRO A 160 6.38 17.07 6.76
C PRO A 160 5.54 16.21 7.72
N SER A 161 4.60 16.81 8.45
CA SER A 161 3.63 16.09 9.27
C SER A 161 2.59 15.34 8.43
N SER A 162 2.11 15.97 7.36
CA SER A 162 1.27 15.38 6.31
C SER A 162 1.57 16.07 4.98
N PRO A 163 2.10 15.37 3.96
CA PRO A 163 2.44 16.00 2.69
C PRO A 163 1.17 16.35 1.89
N SER A 164 1.14 17.55 1.29
CA SER A 164 0.19 17.86 0.23
C SER A 164 0.48 17.02 -1.01
N ARG A 165 -0.44 16.95 -1.98
CA ARG A 165 -0.20 16.30 -3.29
C ARG A 165 1.12 16.75 -3.92
N LYS A 166 1.33 18.07 -3.98
CA LYS A 166 2.56 18.65 -4.54
C LYS A 166 3.79 18.14 -3.79
N ARG A 167 3.75 18.16 -2.46
CA ARG A 167 4.88 17.70 -1.64
C ARG A 167 5.11 16.18 -1.75
N TYR A 168 4.06 15.39 -1.91
CA TYR A 168 4.16 13.94 -2.13
C TYR A 168 4.93 13.66 -3.42
N LEU A 169 4.56 14.32 -4.52
CA LEU A 169 5.22 14.15 -5.82
C LEU A 169 6.67 14.66 -5.82
N GLU A 170 6.97 15.76 -5.12
CA GLU A 170 8.35 16.21 -4.92
C GLU A 170 9.22 15.17 -4.19
N ILE A 171 8.67 14.51 -3.15
CA ILE A 171 9.40 13.46 -2.43
C ILE A 171 9.53 12.20 -3.31
N GLU A 172 8.51 11.89 -4.12
CA GLU A 172 8.53 10.78 -5.06
C GLU A 172 9.68 10.93 -6.07
N GLU A 173 9.91 12.11 -6.62
CA GLU A 173 11.04 12.39 -7.53
C GLU A 173 12.40 11.97 -6.92
N HIS A 174 12.64 12.25 -5.64
CA HIS A 174 13.85 11.80 -4.96
C HIS A 174 13.95 10.27 -4.87
N ILE A 175 12.83 9.58 -4.64
CA ILE A 175 12.77 8.12 -4.64
C ILE A 175 12.98 7.56 -6.05
N MET A 176 12.48 8.22 -7.10
CA MET A 176 12.73 7.84 -8.49
C MET A 176 14.22 7.91 -8.82
N LEU A 177 14.92 8.96 -8.37
CA LEU A 177 16.38 9.06 -8.53
C LEU A 177 17.12 7.93 -7.80
N LEU A 178 16.70 7.58 -6.58
CA LEU A 178 17.27 6.43 -5.85
C LEU A 178 16.97 5.09 -6.57
N SER A 179 15.79 4.96 -7.15
CA SER A 179 15.36 3.81 -7.94
C SER A 179 16.29 3.62 -9.15
N ASN A 180 16.56 4.70 -9.89
CA ASN A 180 17.51 4.70 -11.01
C ASN A 180 18.93 4.30 -10.56
N TYR A 181 19.41 4.85 -9.43
CA TYR A 181 20.75 4.52 -8.90
C TYR A 181 20.89 3.06 -8.43
N THR A 182 19.80 2.45 -7.99
CA THR A 182 19.78 1.06 -7.50
C THR A 182 19.33 0.04 -8.54
N SER A 183 18.81 0.51 -9.68
CA SER A 183 18.19 -0.32 -10.72
C SER A 183 17.00 -1.14 -10.19
N LEU A 184 16.33 -0.65 -9.15
CA LEU A 184 15.12 -1.24 -8.58
C LEU A 184 13.92 -0.36 -8.93
N GLU A 185 12.78 -0.98 -9.20
CA GLU A 185 11.52 -0.22 -9.32
C GLU A 185 11.12 0.40 -7.96
N PRO A 186 10.49 1.59 -7.93
CA PRO A 186 10.17 2.31 -6.69
C PRO A 186 9.39 1.48 -5.67
N GLY A 187 8.42 0.68 -6.12
CA GLY A 187 7.60 -0.18 -5.28
C GLY A 187 8.35 -1.39 -4.71
N ILE A 188 9.46 -1.79 -5.33
CA ILE A 188 10.38 -2.82 -4.82
C ILE A 188 11.41 -2.19 -3.89
N LEU A 189 11.96 -1.02 -4.26
CA LEU A 189 12.86 -0.23 -3.43
C LEU A 189 12.21 0.08 -2.07
N ASP A 190 10.91 0.36 -2.05
CA ASP A 190 10.12 0.54 -0.82
C ASP A 190 10.37 -0.58 0.21
N LEU A 191 10.37 -1.85 -0.19
CA LEU A 191 10.57 -2.97 0.73
C LEU A 191 11.94 -2.93 1.42
N TYR A 192 12.99 -2.54 0.70
CA TYR A 192 14.32 -2.34 1.27
C TYR A 192 14.38 -1.14 2.21
N LEU A 193 13.75 -0.01 1.84
CA LEU A 193 13.69 1.18 2.67
C LEU A 193 12.89 0.90 3.96
N TRP A 194 11.80 0.15 3.85
CA TRP A 194 10.98 -0.27 4.98
C TRP A 194 11.73 -1.20 5.92
N TYR A 195 12.51 -2.15 5.37
CA TYR A 195 13.41 -3.00 6.14
C TYR A 195 14.47 -2.19 6.90
N LEU A 196 15.08 -1.18 6.26
CA LEU A 196 16.02 -0.27 6.94
C LEU A 196 15.38 0.51 8.10
N SER A 197 14.07 0.73 8.06
CA SER A 197 13.33 1.45 9.10
C SER A 197 12.84 0.54 10.23
N THR A 198 12.46 -0.71 9.92
CA THR A 198 11.69 -1.58 10.84
C THR A 198 12.32 -2.95 11.11
N GLY A 199 13.28 -3.38 10.29
CA GLY A 199 13.85 -4.73 10.32
C GLY A 199 12.92 -5.82 9.78
N LYS A 200 11.83 -5.47 9.09
CA LYS A 200 10.85 -6.43 8.54
C LYS A 200 10.57 -6.18 7.06
N VAL A 201 10.20 -7.24 6.34
CA VAL A 201 9.64 -7.18 4.98
C VAL A 201 8.19 -7.66 5.07
N LEU A 202 7.26 -6.70 5.00
CA LEU A 202 5.82 -6.97 5.02
C LEU A 202 5.21 -6.65 3.65
N LYS A 203 3.94 -6.22 3.64
CA LYS A 203 3.22 -5.85 2.44
C LYS A 203 2.51 -4.53 2.57
#